data_AF-A0A2W7ITZ4-F1
#
_entry.id   AF-A0A2W7ITZ4-F1
#
_cell.length_a   1.000
_cell.length_b   1.000
_cell.length_c   1.000
_cell.angle_alpha   90.00
_cell.angle_beta   90.00
_cell.angle_gamma   90.00
#
_symmetry.space_group_name_H-M   'P 1'
#
loop_
_entity.id
_entity.type
_entity.pdbx_description
1 polymer ?
#
loop_
_entity_poly.entity_id
_entity_poly.type
_entity_poly.pdbx_seq_one_letter_code
_entity_poly.pdbx_strand_id
1 'polypeptide(L)' 'MAVRLKKLQGSDIPEEHRHLGDEEIFQVVTADDQQHFFASEIEAAAKVAQLIDSERDSDS' A
#
# COMPACT_ATOMS: atom_id res chain seq x y z
N MET A 1 -15.25 -0.34 -1.49
CA MET A 1 -14.74 1.06 -1.65
C MET A 1 -13.58 1.08 -2.66
N ALA A 2 -12.82 2.19 -2.81
CA ALA A 2 -11.65 2.24 -3.71
C ALA A 2 -10.33 2.15 -2.92
N VAL A 3 -9.72 0.97 -2.88
CA VAL A 3 -8.33 0.80 -2.42
C VAL A 3 -7.40 1.37 -3.49
N ARG A 4 -6.41 2.16 -3.08
CA ARG A 4 -5.46 2.81 -4.00
C ARG A 4 -4.04 2.36 -3.74
N LEU A 5 -3.41 1.80 -4.76
CA LEU A 5 -1.98 1.53 -4.77
C LEU A 5 -1.26 2.70 -5.45
N LYS A 6 -0.30 3.31 -4.75
CA LYS A 6 0.56 4.37 -5.25
C LYS A 6 2.02 3.93 -5.14
N LYS A 7 2.78 4.03 -6.22
CA LYS A 7 4.23 3.81 -6.18
C LYS A 7 4.92 5.14 -5.85
N LEU A 8 5.84 5.12 -4.90
CA LEU A 8 6.69 6.26 -4.51
C LEU A 8 8.13 5.91 -4.92
N GLN A 9 8.84 6.83 -5.56
CA GLN A 9 10.22 6.59 -6.02
C GLN A 9 11.10 7.80 -5.73
N GLY A 10 12.34 7.56 -5.30
CA GLY A 10 13.42 8.54 -5.14
C GLY A 10 13.10 9.78 -4.29
N SER A 11 12.34 10.73 -4.86
CA SER A 11 11.94 12.00 -4.23
C SER A 11 10.53 12.01 -3.65
N ASP A 12 9.68 11.05 -4.02
CA ASP A 12 8.32 10.91 -3.48
C ASP A 12 8.30 10.08 -2.16
N ILE A 13 9.46 9.53 -1.76
CA ILE A 13 9.62 8.70 -0.57
C ILE A 13 9.95 9.60 0.63
N PRO A 14 9.10 9.65 1.67
CA PRO A 14 9.42 10.40 2.89
C PRO A 14 10.70 9.85 3.55
N GLU A 15 11.54 10.72 4.08
CA GLU A 15 12.84 10.34 4.67
C GLU A 15 12.71 9.28 5.77
N GLU A 16 11.62 9.31 6.54
CA GLU A 16 11.25 8.31 7.58
C GLU A 16 10.88 6.92 7.02
N HIS A 17 10.74 6.78 5.70
CA HIS A 17 10.45 5.50 5.05
C HIS A 17 11.51 5.13 4.01
N ARG A 18 12.55 5.95 3.85
CA ARG A 18 13.65 5.70 2.91
C ARG A 18 14.44 4.44 3.24
N HIS A 19 14.41 4.01 4.50
CA HIS A 19 14.99 2.75 4.96
C HIS A 19 14.20 1.50 4.53
N LEU A 20 12.95 1.64 4.07
CA LEU A 20 12.19 0.53 3.49
C LEU A 20 12.58 0.29 2.03
N GLY A 21 12.93 1.34 1.30
CA GLY A 21 13.42 1.26 -0.08
C GLY A 21 14.08 2.58 -0.47
N ASP A 22 15.37 2.50 -0.83
CA ASP A 22 16.16 3.68 -1.20
C ASP A 22 15.76 4.22 -2.59
N GLU A 23 15.27 3.33 -3.47
CA GLU A 23 14.92 3.65 -4.85
C GLU A 23 13.40 3.66 -5.10
N GLU A 24 12.65 2.71 -4.54
CA GLU A 24 11.20 2.61 -4.70
C GLU A 24 10.51 1.94 -3.51
N ILE A 25 9.35 2.48 -3.13
CA ILE A 25 8.41 1.85 -2.20
C ILE A 25 6.98 1.97 -2.74
N PHE A 26 6.08 1.21 -2.16
CA PHE A 26 4.68 1.11 -2.56
C PHE A 26 3.79 1.48 -1.37
N GLN A 27 2.94 2.47 -1.57
CA GLN A 27 1.96 2.94 -0.62
C GLN A 27 0.57 2.40 -0.99
N VAL A 28 -0.05 1.66 -0.08
CA VAL A 28 -1.42 1.18 -0.18
C VAL A 28 -2.28 2.04 0.74
N VAL A 29 -3.22 2.78 0.16
CA VAL A 29 -4.18 3.59 0.90
C VAL A 29 -5.53 2.88 0.89
N THR A 30 -6.02 2.55 2.09
CA THR A 30 -7.35 1.96 2.28
C THR A 30 -8.42 3.04 2.32
N ALA A 31 -9.69 2.63 2.27
CA ALA A 31 -10.80 3.55 2.36
C ALA A 31 -10.97 4.17 3.76
N ASP A 32 -10.37 3.57 4.78
CA ASP A 32 -10.35 4.05 6.17
C ASP A 32 -9.21 5.05 6.43
N ASP A 33 -8.64 5.62 5.35
CA ASP A 33 -7.47 6.50 5.38
C ASP A 33 -6.19 5.80 5.92
N GLN A 34 -6.20 4.47 6.08
CA GLN A 34 -5.01 3.74 6.52
C GLN A 34 -4.00 3.63 5.38
N GLN A 35 -2.77 4.06 5.66
CA GLN A 35 -1.66 4.02 4.73
C GLN A 35 -0.69 2.92 5.12
N HIS A 36 -0.44 1.99 4.21
CA HIS A 36 0.53 0.92 4.39
C HIS A 36 1.67 1.09 3.38
N PHE A 37 2.91 1.09 3.86
CA PHE A 37 4.10 1.23 3.01
C PHE A 37 4.83 -0.10 2.93
N PHE A 38 5.23 -0.49 1.72
CA PHE A 38 5.91 -1.73 1.42
C PHE A 38 7.13 -1.46 0.54
N ALA A 39 8.22 -2.20 0.78
CA ALA A 39 9.42 -2.14 -0.07
C ALA A 39 9.21 -2.82 -1.42
N SER A 40 8.31 -3.80 -1.48
CA SER A 40 8.09 -4.64 -2.65
C SER A 40 6.68 -4.48 -3.23
N GLU A 41 6.58 -4.43 -4.56
CA GLU A 41 5.30 -4.39 -5.27
C GLU A 41 4.42 -5.59 -4.93
N ILE A 42 5.03 -6.79 -4.86
CA ILE A 42 4.34 -8.05 -4.57
C ILE A 42 3.60 -7.98 -3.23
N GLU A 43 4.24 -7.44 -2.19
CA GLU A 43 3.63 -7.32 -0.86
C GLU A 43 2.50 -6.30 -0.86
N ALA A 44 2.70 -5.16 -1.54
CA ALA A 44 1.66 -4.14 -1.67
C ALA A 44 0.44 -4.66 -2.45
N ALA A 45 0.67 -5.34 -3.57
CA ALA A 45 -0.38 -5.94 -4.38
C ALA A 45 -1.13 -7.03 -3.61
N ALA A 46 -0.43 -7.88 -2.85
CA ALA A 46 -1.03 -8.88 -1.99
C ALA A 46 -1.90 -8.23 -0.90
N LYS A 47 -1.46 -7.11 -0.31
CA LYS A 47 -2.25 -6.36 0.68
C LYS A 47 -3.51 -5.77 0.06
N VAL A 48 -3.40 -5.15 -1.12
CA VAL A 48 -4.55 -4.61 -1.87
C VAL A 48 -5.56 -5.72 -2.17
N ALA A 49 -5.10 -6.86 -2.67
CA ALA A 49 -5.96 -8.01 -2.95
C ALA A 49 -6.68 -8.51 -1.69
N GLN A 50 -5.96 -8.65 -0.57
CA GLN A 50 -6.56 -9.04 0.71
C GLN A 50 -7.59 -8.04 1.22
N LEU A 51 -7.35 -6.74 1.06
CA LEU A 51 -8.29 -5.69 1.48
C LEU A 51 -9.58 -5.74 0.65
N ILE A 52 -9.46 -5.93 -0.67
CA ILE A 52 -10.60 -6.09 -1.57
C ILE A 52 -11.39 -7.36 -1.24
N ASP A 53 -10.70 -8.45 -0.90
CA ASP A 53 -11.33 -9.73 -0.54
C ASP A 53 -12.03 -9.64 0.83
N SER A 54 -11.40 -9.03 1.82
CA SER A 54 -11.96 -8.86 3.18
C SER A 54 -13.22 -7.98 3.21
N GLU A 55 -13.35 -7.01 2.28
CA GLU A 55 -14.61 -6.27 2.11
C GLU A 55 -15.77 -7.18 1.67
N ARG A 56 -15.52 -8.26 0.92
CA ARG A 56 -16.59 -9.16 0.46
C ARG A 56 -17.13 -10.08 1.56
N ASP A 57 -16.32 -10.37 2.57
CA ASP A 57 -16.69 -11.27 3.69
C ASP A 57 -17.48 -10.54 4.79
N SER A 58 -17.35 -9.20 4.86
CA SER A 58 -17.99 -8.36 5.89
C SER A 58 -19.51 -8.14 5.67
N ASP A 59 -20.09 -8.68 4.60
CA ASP A 59 -21.48 -8.48 4.18
C ASP A 59 -22.35 -9.75 4.35
N SER A 60 -22.02 -10.66 5.28
CA SER A 60 -22.83 -11.84 5.64
C SER A 60 -23.62 -11.70 6.93
#